data_AF-K6Z2M8-F1
#
_entry.id   AF-K6Z2M8-F1
#
_cell.length_a   1.000
_cell.length_b   1.000
_cell.length_c   1.000
_cell.angle_alpha   90.00
_cell.angle_beta   90.00
_cell.angle_gamma   90.00
#
_symmetry.space_group_name_H-M   'P 1'
#
loop_
_entity.id
_entity.type
_entity.pdbx_description
1 polymer ?
#
loop_
_entity_poly.entity_id
_entity_poly.type
_entity_poly.pdbx_seq_one_letter_code
_entity_poly.pdbx_strand_id
1 'polypeptide(L)'
;MDPQSIKTSFRLLLAKCLIRFKRLKHVDYSVEDISQLIEPHLPISFPISVPRGDGRFTLSQAKITMPYNGNYIQAELLGGIEVTYLGNPIYRAHVILVVRAKPHYEHNTKNVLLTEISITDIHMLNDEYAILKDTSNLISLFVPSPVLSMVAGTMKTAFNIMTGTTASEANRYLQVYLSGSKQKVLDYHKPQIENIIIELAASEDMQYSLDKTNFEEGLFIQYGKKVVVEEGHLRFKF
;
A
#
# COMPACT_ATOMS: atom_id res chain seq x y z
N MET A 1 44.94 5.97 23.31
CA MET A 1 44.35 4.66 22.94
C MET A 1 43.07 4.51 23.71
N ASP A 2 41.92 4.72 23.05
CA ASP A 2 40.64 4.80 23.75
C ASP A 2 40.13 3.43 24.22
N PRO A 3 39.76 3.27 25.51
CA PRO A 3 39.28 2.01 26.06
C PRO A 3 37.97 1.52 25.44
N GLN A 4 37.20 2.40 24.77
CA GLN A 4 36.02 2.00 23.99
C GLN A 4 36.41 1.23 22.70
N SER A 5 37.50 1.61 22.03
CA SER A 5 37.96 0.96 20.79
C SER A 5 38.39 -0.50 21.02
N ILE A 6 39.00 -0.78 22.18
CA ILE A 6 39.45 -2.13 22.56
C ILE A 6 38.26 -3.04 22.91
N LYS A 7 37.26 -2.52 23.64
CA LYS A 7 36.01 -3.27 23.95
C LYS A 7 35.22 -3.61 22.69
N THR A 8 35.09 -2.67 21.76
CA THR A 8 34.39 -2.90 20.49
C THR A 8 35.15 -3.90 19.61
N SER A 9 36.47 -3.81 19.54
CA SER A 9 37.32 -4.77 18.81
C SER A 9 37.23 -6.19 19.37
N PHE A 10 37.20 -6.35 20.71
CA PHE A 10 37.06 -7.65 21.36
C PHE A 10 35.66 -8.25 21.15
N ARG A 11 34.60 -7.43 21.23
CA ARG A 11 33.22 -7.84 20.90
C ARG A 11 33.11 -8.31 19.46
N LEU A 12 33.77 -7.61 18.53
CA LEU A 12 33.77 -7.94 17.10
C LEU A 12 34.52 -9.25 16.84
N LEU A 13 35.65 -9.49 17.53
CA LEU A 13 36.39 -10.75 17.44
C LEU A 13 35.61 -11.92 18.07
N LEU A 14 34.94 -11.71 19.20
CA LEU A 14 34.04 -12.69 19.81
C LEU A 14 32.84 -13.01 18.91
N ALA A 15 32.20 -12.00 18.33
CA ALA A 15 31.07 -12.19 17.43
C ALA A 15 31.49 -12.91 16.14
N LYS A 16 32.66 -12.58 15.58
CA LYS A 16 33.29 -13.32 14.46
C LYS A 16 33.55 -14.78 14.83
N CYS A 17 34.11 -15.04 16.01
CA CYS A 17 34.28 -16.40 16.52
C CYS A 17 32.93 -17.10 16.68
N LEU A 18 31.93 -16.47 17.30
CA LEU A 18 30.61 -17.07 17.53
C LEU A 18 29.86 -17.38 16.23
N ILE A 19 29.97 -16.53 15.21
CA ILE A 19 29.43 -16.80 13.87
C ILE A 19 30.19 -17.96 13.22
N ARG A 20 31.53 -17.91 13.24
CA ARG A 20 32.38 -18.97 12.65
C ARG A 20 32.22 -20.32 13.35
N PHE A 21 31.92 -20.31 14.65
CA PHE A 21 31.58 -21.48 15.47
C PHE A 21 30.08 -21.79 15.49
N LYS A 22 29.26 -21.14 14.64
CA LYS A 22 27.79 -21.34 14.52
C LYS A 22 26.99 -21.20 15.83
N ARG A 23 27.53 -20.48 16.82
CA ARG A 23 26.85 -20.19 18.09
C ARG A 23 25.92 -18.98 17.98
N LEU A 24 26.29 -17.98 17.19
CA LEU A 24 25.40 -16.88 16.80
C LEU A 24 24.88 -17.18 15.39
N LYS A 25 23.59 -17.50 15.27
CA LYS A 25 22.98 -17.97 14.01
C LYS A 25 22.06 -16.93 13.37
N HIS A 26 21.46 -16.05 14.17
CA HIS A 26 20.56 -15.02 13.70
C HIS A 26 20.51 -13.80 14.64
N VAL A 27 20.02 -12.68 14.11
CA VAL A 27 19.47 -11.54 14.87
C VAL A 27 17.99 -11.43 14.54
N ASP A 28 17.16 -11.17 15.54
CA ASP A 28 15.70 -11.10 15.39
C ASP A 28 15.25 -9.64 15.47
N TYR A 29 14.39 -9.25 14.54
CA TYR A 29 13.64 -8.00 14.60
C TYR A 29 12.17 -8.32 14.86
N SER A 30 11.57 -7.60 15.81
CA SER A 30 10.17 -7.76 16.20
C SER A 30 9.23 -7.04 15.24
N VAL A 31 7.94 -7.29 15.38
CA VAL A 31 6.90 -6.57 14.63
C VAL A 31 6.90 -5.10 15.02
N GLU A 32 7.09 -4.81 16.30
CA GLU A 32 7.14 -3.46 16.87
C GLU A 32 8.28 -2.64 16.27
N ASP A 33 9.46 -3.25 16.09
CA ASP A 33 10.60 -2.59 15.47
C ASP A 33 10.29 -2.17 14.02
N ILE A 34 9.63 -3.04 13.24
CA ILE A 34 9.23 -2.72 11.86
C ILE A 34 8.13 -1.67 11.83
N SER A 35 7.14 -1.76 12.73
CA SER A 35 6.06 -0.78 12.83
C SER A 35 6.61 0.63 13.10
N GLN A 36 7.59 0.77 13.99
CA GLN A 36 8.22 2.06 14.28
C GLN A 36 8.97 2.67 13.09
N LEU A 37 9.41 1.85 12.14
CA LEU A 37 10.02 2.33 10.90
C LEU A 37 9.00 2.85 9.90
N ILE A 38 7.76 2.33 9.92
CA ILE A 38 6.73 2.66 8.92
C ILE A 38 5.81 3.81 9.40
N GLU A 39 5.46 3.83 10.68
CA GLU A 39 4.52 4.80 11.27
C GLU A 39 4.84 6.28 10.96
N PRO A 40 6.11 6.74 11.02
CA PRO A 40 6.44 8.14 10.75
C PRO A 40 6.15 8.60 9.31
N HIS A 41 6.06 7.66 8.38
CA HIS A 41 5.81 7.96 6.97
C HIS A 41 4.32 8.06 6.65
N LEU A 42 3.42 7.66 7.55
CA LEU A 42 1.97 7.69 7.34
C LEU A 42 1.32 8.93 7.98
N PRO A 43 0.26 9.51 7.39
CA PRO A 43 -0.44 9.07 6.17
C PRO A 43 0.22 9.55 4.87
N ILE A 44 0.08 8.77 3.80
CA ILE A 44 0.54 9.13 2.43
C ILE A 44 -0.63 9.09 1.45
N SER A 45 -0.58 9.93 0.41
CA SER A 45 -1.65 10.04 -0.58
C SER A 45 -1.13 9.92 -2.01
N PHE A 46 -1.87 9.16 -2.82
CA PHE A 46 -1.57 8.88 -4.21
C PHE A 46 -2.74 9.30 -5.10
N PRO A 47 -2.48 9.87 -6.29
CA PRO A 47 -3.53 10.12 -7.25
C PRO A 47 -4.02 8.80 -7.85
N ILE A 48 -5.34 8.68 -8.08
CA ILE A 48 -5.93 7.61 -8.89
C ILE A 48 -6.63 8.22 -10.10
N SER A 49 -6.55 7.54 -11.24
CA SER A 49 -7.08 8.09 -12.49
C SER A 49 -8.60 7.99 -12.52
N VAL A 50 -9.24 9.14 -12.72
CA VAL A 50 -10.69 9.31 -12.77
C VAL A 50 -11.05 10.07 -14.05
N PRO A 51 -11.89 9.53 -14.94
CA PRO A 51 -12.30 10.23 -16.14
C PRO A 51 -13.01 11.56 -15.83
N ARG A 52 -12.39 12.68 -16.24
CA ARG A 52 -12.90 14.06 -16.05
C ARG A 52 -13.14 14.44 -14.57
N GLY A 53 -12.46 13.79 -13.64
CA GLY A 53 -12.48 14.11 -12.22
C GLY A 53 -11.12 13.90 -11.59
N ASP A 54 -11.05 14.09 -10.27
CA ASP A 54 -9.84 13.85 -9.49
C ASP A 54 -10.10 12.72 -8.51
N GLY A 55 -9.16 11.78 -8.45
CA GLY A 55 -9.21 10.68 -7.50
C GLY A 55 -7.98 10.68 -6.61
N ARG A 56 -8.17 10.28 -5.35
CA ARG A 56 -7.11 10.12 -4.38
C ARG A 56 -7.29 8.84 -3.60
N PHE A 57 -6.20 8.11 -3.44
CA PHE A 57 -6.08 7.01 -2.50
C PHE A 57 -5.11 7.41 -1.40
N THR A 58 -5.56 7.41 -0.16
CA THR A 58 -4.75 7.76 1.01
C THR A 58 -4.54 6.52 1.85
N LEU A 59 -3.28 6.18 2.11
CA LEU A 59 -2.91 5.14 3.06
C LEU A 59 -2.73 5.78 4.44
N SER A 60 -3.54 5.37 5.41
CA SER A 60 -3.62 5.99 6.72
C SER A 60 -2.87 5.22 7.79
N GLN A 61 -2.98 3.88 7.78
CA GLN A 61 -2.34 3.02 8.78
C GLN A 61 -1.86 1.73 8.13
N ALA A 62 -0.81 1.15 8.71
CA ALA A 62 -0.30 -0.15 8.34
C ALA A 62 -0.08 -0.97 9.62
N LYS A 63 -0.70 -2.16 9.67
CA LYS A 63 -0.51 -3.13 10.74
C LYS A 63 0.31 -4.29 10.20
N ILE A 64 1.53 -4.44 10.72
CA ILE A 64 2.45 -5.49 10.30
C ILE A 64 2.20 -6.75 11.14
N THR A 65 2.29 -7.89 10.48
CA THR A 65 2.20 -9.21 11.11
C THR A 65 3.21 -10.16 10.45
N MET A 66 3.80 -11.01 11.28
CA MET A 66 4.70 -12.08 10.83
C MET A 66 4.09 -13.42 11.25
N PRO A 67 3.64 -14.25 10.29
CA PRO A 67 3.05 -15.54 10.60
C PRO A 67 4.11 -16.50 11.15
N TYR A 68 3.74 -17.30 12.15
CA TYR A 68 4.63 -18.31 12.73
C TYR A 68 5.10 -19.36 11.72
N ASN A 69 4.22 -19.76 10.81
CA ASN A 69 4.43 -20.84 9.85
C ASN A 69 4.62 -20.34 8.41
N GLY A 70 5.11 -19.12 8.22
CA GLY A 70 5.28 -18.53 6.90
C GLY A 70 6.53 -17.68 6.78
N ASN A 71 7.24 -17.81 5.66
CA ASN A 71 8.35 -16.93 5.32
C ASN A 71 7.86 -15.75 4.48
N TYR A 72 7.04 -14.89 5.07
CA TYR A 72 6.57 -13.64 4.47
C TYR A 72 6.16 -12.65 5.57
N ILE A 73 6.25 -11.37 5.27
CA ILE A 73 5.64 -10.29 6.06
C ILE A 73 4.26 -10.05 5.51
N GLN A 74 3.26 -9.89 6.38
CA GLN A 74 1.92 -9.50 6.00
C GLN A 74 1.59 -8.13 6.59
N ALA A 75 1.13 -7.21 5.75
CA ALA A 75 0.68 -5.88 6.14
C ALA A 75 -0.82 -5.76 5.88
N GLU A 76 -1.58 -5.44 6.93
CA GLU A 76 -2.96 -4.99 6.81
C GLU A 76 -2.97 -3.46 6.74
N LEU A 77 -3.39 -2.94 5.59
CA LEU A 77 -3.34 -1.53 5.24
C LEU A 77 -4.73 -0.93 5.33
N LEU A 78 -4.89 0.13 6.11
CA LEU A 78 -6.11 0.92 6.16
C LEU A 78 -5.93 2.16 5.29
N GLY A 79 -6.80 2.32 4.31
CA GLY A 79 -6.79 3.48 3.43
C GLY A 79 -8.18 4.06 3.17
N GLY A 80 -8.18 5.22 2.53
CA GLY A 80 -9.36 5.94 2.07
C GLY A 80 -9.27 6.22 0.58
N ILE A 81 -10.39 6.06 -0.12
CA ILE A 81 -10.56 6.49 -1.51
C ILE A 81 -11.47 7.71 -1.48
N GLU A 82 -11.06 8.77 -2.15
CA GLU A 82 -11.88 9.94 -2.42
C GLU A 82 -11.89 10.22 -3.92
N VAL A 83 -13.08 10.42 -4.47
CA VAL A 83 -13.26 10.85 -5.85
C VAL A 83 -14.10 12.11 -5.88
N THR A 84 -13.59 13.12 -6.57
CA THR A 84 -14.27 14.38 -6.85
C THR A 84 -14.48 14.54 -8.36
N TYR A 85 -15.54 15.25 -8.72
CA TYR A 85 -15.83 15.60 -10.09
C TYR A 85 -16.18 17.10 -10.15
N LEU A 86 -15.45 17.87 -10.94
CA LEU A 86 -15.55 19.34 -10.99
C LEU A 86 -15.53 19.97 -9.59
N GLY A 87 -14.65 19.48 -8.71
CA GLY A 87 -14.51 19.96 -7.33
C GLY A 87 -15.56 19.45 -6.33
N ASN A 88 -16.57 18.69 -6.76
CA ASN A 88 -17.58 18.12 -5.88
C ASN A 88 -17.22 16.68 -5.51
N PRO A 89 -17.13 16.30 -4.22
CA PRO A 89 -16.94 14.91 -3.83
C PRO A 89 -18.15 14.08 -4.25
N ILE A 90 -17.91 13.01 -5.01
CA ILE A 90 -18.96 12.09 -5.48
C ILE A 90 -18.86 10.73 -4.80
N TYR A 91 -17.70 10.40 -4.25
CA TYR A 91 -17.46 9.12 -3.61
C TYR A 91 -16.36 9.19 -2.58
N ARG A 92 -16.62 8.55 -1.45
CA ARG A 92 -15.67 8.36 -0.37
C ARG A 92 -15.87 6.97 0.20
N ALA A 93 -14.79 6.25 0.45
CA ALA A 93 -14.82 4.92 1.01
C ALA A 93 -13.56 4.64 1.81
N HIS A 94 -13.69 3.92 2.92
CA HIS A 94 -12.55 3.29 3.58
C HIS A 94 -12.37 1.88 3.04
N VAL A 95 -11.11 1.49 2.87
CA VAL A 95 -10.73 0.20 2.32
C VAL A 95 -9.65 -0.42 3.20
N ILE A 96 -9.75 -1.74 3.35
CA ILE A 96 -8.70 -2.56 3.95
C ILE A 96 -8.05 -3.35 2.82
N LEU A 97 -6.72 -3.38 2.81
CA LEU A 97 -5.94 -4.21 1.91
C LEU A 97 -5.03 -5.13 2.72
N VAL A 98 -4.88 -6.36 2.28
CA VAL A 98 -3.94 -7.32 2.89
C VAL A 98 -2.84 -7.63 1.89
N VAL A 99 -1.65 -7.13 2.19
CA VAL A 99 -0.44 -7.27 1.35
C VAL A 99 0.49 -8.29 1.97
N ARG A 100 1.10 -9.13 1.13
CA ARG A 100 2.17 -10.05 1.52
C ARG A 100 3.40 -9.75 0.71
N ALA A 101 4.56 -9.80 1.36
CA ALA A 101 5.85 -9.68 0.71
C ALA A 101 6.89 -10.55 1.42
N LYS A 102 7.92 -10.97 0.71
CA LYS A 102 9.05 -11.70 1.28
C LYS A 102 10.24 -10.77 1.47
N PRO A 103 10.87 -10.76 2.65
CA PRO A 103 12.13 -10.05 2.81
C PRO A 103 13.21 -10.79 2.02
N HIS A 104 14.04 -10.04 1.32
CA HIS A 104 15.18 -10.54 0.56
C HIS A 104 16.40 -9.69 0.85
N TYR A 105 17.54 -10.33 1.11
CA TYR A 105 18.80 -9.63 1.32
C TYR A 105 19.58 -9.58 0.02
N GLU A 106 19.81 -8.37 -0.49
CA GLU A 106 20.63 -8.16 -1.68
C GLU A 106 22.10 -7.99 -1.29
N HIS A 107 22.93 -8.95 -1.69
CA HIS A 107 24.33 -8.99 -1.31
C HIS A 107 25.16 -7.86 -1.94
N ASN A 108 24.74 -7.32 -3.08
CA ASN A 108 25.50 -6.29 -3.80
C ASN A 108 25.33 -4.92 -3.14
N THR A 109 24.07 -4.51 -2.91
CA THR A 109 23.73 -3.21 -2.32
C THR A 109 23.79 -3.22 -0.79
N LYS A 110 23.75 -4.41 -0.17
CA LYS A 110 23.63 -4.60 1.29
C LYS A 110 22.29 -4.12 1.84
N ASN A 111 21.26 -4.11 1.00
CA ASN A 111 19.91 -3.70 1.37
C ASN A 111 19.02 -4.91 1.65
N VAL A 112 18.04 -4.72 2.53
CA VAL A 112 16.90 -5.62 2.67
C VAL A 112 15.76 -5.05 1.83
N LEU A 113 15.27 -5.88 0.93
CA LEU A 113 14.23 -5.57 -0.06
C LEU A 113 12.98 -6.39 0.24
N LEU A 114 11.82 -5.91 -0.22
CA LEU A 114 10.60 -6.70 -0.27
C LEU A 114 10.42 -7.24 -1.70
N THR A 115 10.30 -8.56 -1.82
CA THR A 115 10.08 -9.27 -3.09
C THR A 115 8.82 -10.12 -3.02
N GLU A 116 8.38 -10.67 -4.17
CA GLU A 116 7.15 -11.47 -4.25
C GLU A 116 5.93 -10.75 -3.63
N ILE A 117 5.83 -9.43 -3.88
CA ILE A 117 4.75 -8.59 -3.36
C ILE A 117 3.44 -9.02 -4.01
N SER A 118 2.44 -9.31 -3.19
CA SER A 118 1.13 -9.74 -3.63
C SER A 118 0.03 -9.18 -2.73
N ILE A 119 -1.08 -8.80 -3.34
CA ILE A 119 -2.27 -8.35 -2.62
C ILE A 119 -3.22 -9.52 -2.56
N THR A 120 -3.49 -9.96 -1.33
CA THR A 120 -4.30 -11.15 -1.07
C THR A 120 -5.78 -10.84 -0.93
N ASP A 121 -6.10 -9.67 -0.40
CA ASP A 121 -7.47 -9.22 -0.20
C ASP A 121 -7.55 -7.70 -0.31
N ILE A 122 -8.69 -7.21 -0.78
CA ILE A 122 -9.07 -5.80 -0.77
C ILE A 122 -10.59 -5.74 -0.65
N HIS A 123 -11.06 -5.07 0.38
CA HIS A 123 -12.49 -4.91 0.62
C HIS A 123 -12.79 -3.55 1.23
N MET A 124 -14.03 -3.11 1.02
CA MET A 124 -14.54 -1.91 1.66
C MET A 124 -14.84 -2.17 3.13
N LEU A 125 -14.48 -1.23 3.99
CA LEU A 125 -15.09 -1.13 5.31
C LEU A 125 -16.54 -0.64 5.15
N ASN A 126 -17.47 -1.27 5.87
CA ASN A 126 -18.88 -0.91 5.90
C ASN A 126 -19.09 0.38 6.71
N ASP A 127 -18.50 1.48 6.24
CA ASP A 127 -18.76 2.80 6.78
C ASP A 127 -19.87 3.50 5.99
N GLU A 128 -20.66 4.29 6.70
CA GLU A 128 -21.74 5.14 6.20
C GLU A 128 -21.26 6.31 5.32
N TYR A 129 -20.11 6.18 4.65
CA TYR A 129 -19.69 7.19 3.69
C TYR A 129 -20.52 7.09 2.41
N ALA A 130 -21.34 8.12 2.26
CA ALA A 130 -22.42 8.22 1.30
C ALA A 130 -21.87 8.39 -0.12
N ILE A 131 -22.50 7.72 -1.08
CA ILE A 131 -22.79 8.38 -2.34
C ILE A 131 -23.55 9.64 -1.92
N LEU A 132 -22.88 10.80 -1.94
CA LEU A 132 -23.46 12.03 -1.43
C LEU A 132 -24.78 12.24 -2.20
N LYS A 133 -25.87 12.34 -1.44
CA LYS A 133 -27.27 12.09 -1.83
C LYS A 133 -27.80 12.86 -3.05
N ASP A 134 -27.03 13.75 -3.65
CA ASP A 134 -27.44 14.58 -4.78
C ASP A 134 -26.90 14.06 -6.13
N THR A 135 -27.20 12.80 -6.44
CA THR A 135 -27.10 12.30 -7.83
C THR A 135 -27.90 13.19 -8.80
N SER A 136 -28.97 13.83 -8.32
CA SER A 136 -29.79 14.80 -9.07
C SER A 136 -29.03 16.09 -9.41
N ASN A 137 -28.19 16.62 -8.49
CA ASN A 137 -27.38 17.81 -8.77
C ASN A 137 -26.21 17.47 -9.69
N LEU A 138 -25.62 16.28 -9.58
CA LEU A 138 -24.58 15.85 -10.52
C LEU A 138 -25.13 15.80 -11.95
N ILE A 139 -26.33 15.26 -12.17
CA ILE A 139 -26.97 15.24 -13.51
C ILE A 139 -27.16 16.65 -14.07
N SER A 140 -27.53 17.63 -13.25
CA SER A 140 -27.71 19.02 -13.68
C SER A 140 -26.42 19.69 -14.17
N LEU A 141 -25.25 19.19 -13.76
CA LEU A 141 -23.94 19.63 -14.27
C LEU A 141 -23.61 19.05 -15.65
N PHE A 142 -24.34 18.03 -16.12
CA PHE A 142 -24.03 17.28 -17.35
C PHE A 142 -25.09 17.33 -18.43
N VAL A 143 -26.36 17.54 -18.08
CA VAL A 143 -27.46 17.54 -19.04
C VAL A 143 -27.81 18.98 -19.41
N PRO A 144 -27.64 19.39 -20.68
CA PRO A 144 -28.11 20.68 -21.14
C PRO A 144 -29.60 20.83 -20.85
N SER A 145 -30.02 21.98 -20.31
CA SER A 145 -31.41 22.26 -19.92
C SER A 145 -32.49 21.84 -20.96
N PRO A 146 -32.26 21.93 -22.29
CA PRO A 146 -33.22 21.46 -23.29
C PRO A 146 -33.46 19.95 -23.31
N VAL A 147 -32.53 19.12 -22.80
CA VAL A 147 -32.65 17.66 -22.79
C VAL A 147 -33.38 17.17 -21.54
N LEU A 148 -33.24 17.88 -20.41
CA LEU A 148 -33.97 17.60 -19.17
C LEU A 148 -35.50 17.67 -19.36
N SER A 149 -35.96 18.62 -20.19
CA SER A 149 -37.40 18.76 -20.51
C SER A 149 -37.92 17.68 -21.46
N MET A 150 -37.05 17.07 -22.28
CA MET A 150 -37.42 15.99 -23.21
C MET A 150 -37.39 14.60 -22.56
N VAL A 151 -36.66 14.43 -21.45
CA VAL A 151 -36.41 13.13 -20.81
C VAL A 151 -37.02 13.05 -19.41
N ALA A 152 -38.29 13.43 -19.28
CA ALA A 152 -39.04 13.33 -18.03
C ALA A 152 -39.36 11.87 -17.58
N GLY A 153 -38.92 10.85 -18.33
CA GLY A 153 -39.40 9.47 -18.16
C GLY A 153 -38.46 8.49 -17.45
N THR A 154 -37.19 8.36 -17.87
CA THR A 154 -36.29 7.35 -17.30
C THR A 154 -34.81 7.70 -17.52
N MET A 155 -34.00 7.55 -16.46
CA MET A 155 -32.54 7.80 -16.47
C MET A 155 -31.81 7.14 -17.64
N LYS A 156 -32.20 5.91 -18.00
CA LYS A 156 -31.61 5.14 -19.10
C LYS A 156 -31.74 5.83 -20.47
N THR A 157 -32.79 6.62 -20.68
CA THR A 157 -33.09 7.28 -21.96
C THR A 157 -32.23 8.54 -22.15
N ALA A 158 -31.99 9.30 -21.09
CA ALA A 158 -31.16 10.51 -21.15
C ALA A 158 -29.70 10.17 -21.49
N PHE A 159 -29.20 9.08 -20.89
CA PHE A 159 -27.86 8.58 -21.15
C PHE A 159 -27.68 8.02 -22.57
N ASN A 160 -28.67 7.29 -23.11
CA ASN A 160 -28.59 6.73 -24.47
C ASN A 160 -28.55 7.82 -25.56
N ILE A 161 -29.17 8.98 -25.33
CA ILE A 161 -29.13 10.12 -26.25
C ILE A 161 -27.74 10.79 -26.22
N MET A 162 -27.10 10.86 -25.05
CA MET A 162 -25.75 11.44 -24.88
C MET A 162 -24.64 10.53 -25.45
N THR A 163 -24.85 9.22 -25.53
CA THR A 163 -23.84 8.25 -26.04
C THR A 163 -23.60 8.33 -27.55
N GLY A 164 -24.32 9.16 -28.30
CA GLY A 164 -24.15 9.32 -29.75
C GLY A 164 -22.85 10.03 -30.17
N THR A 165 -22.16 10.74 -29.26
CA THR A 165 -20.95 11.53 -29.59
C THR A 165 -19.86 11.43 -28.51
N THR A 166 -18.80 10.66 -28.82
CA THR A 166 -17.39 10.77 -28.36
C THR A 166 -17.00 10.81 -26.85
N ALA A 167 -17.90 10.64 -25.88
CA ALA A 167 -17.53 10.60 -24.44
C ALA A 167 -17.71 9.22 -23.77
N SER A 168 -17.27 8.14 -24.41
CA SER A 168 -17.57 6.76 -24.00
C SER A 168 -17.05 6.38 -22.60
N GLU A 169 -15.84 6.84 -22.22
CA GLU A 169 -15.18 6.43 -20.98
C GLU A 169 -15.75 7.11 -19.73
N ALA A 170 -15.95 8.43 -19.78
CA ALA A 170 -16.63 9.16 -18.70
C ALA A 170 -18.07 8.66 -18.50
N ASN A 171 -18.78 8.35 -19.59
CA ASN A 171 -20.13 7.80 -19.52
C ASN A 171 -20.15 6.42 -18.85
N ARG A 172 -19.20 5.54 -19.21
CA ARG A 172 -19.07 4.21 -18.60
C ARG A 172 -18.72 4.31 -17.11
N TYR A 173 -17.85 5.23 -16.74
CA TYR A 173 -17.48 5.48 -15.35
C TYR A 173 -18.67 6.01 -14.52
N LEU A 174 -19.44 6.96 -15.07
CA LEU A 174 -20.66 7.45 -14.41
C LEU A 174 -21.72 6.36 -14.23
N GLN A 175 -21.86 5.44 -15.19
CA GLN A 175 -22.77 4.28 -15.02
C GLN A 175 -22.36 3.39 -13.84
N VAL A 176 -21.06 3.26 -13.55
CA VAL A 176 -20.57 2.54 -12.37
C VAL A 176 -21.09 3.21 -11.09
N TYR A 177 -21.00 4.54 -10.98
CA TYR A 177 -21.56 5.29 -9.84
C TYR A 177 -23.07 5.22 -9.72
N LEU A 178 -23.77 5.46 -10.84
CA LEU A 178 -25.24 5.49 -10.88
C LEU A 178 -25.86 4.12 -10.62
N SER A 179 -25.08 3.04 -10.73
CA SER A 179 -25.54 1.71 -10.30
C SER A 179 -25.81 1.62 -8.80
N GLY A 180 -25.35 2.59 -8.00
CA GLY A 180 -25.52 2.63 -6.55
C GLY A 180 -24.64 1.63 -5.79
N SER A 181 -23.86 0.79 -6.49
CA SER A 181 -23.00 -0.21 -5.87
C SER A 181 -21.62 0.40 -5.55
N LYS A 182 -21.36 0.63 -4.26
CA LYS A 182 -20.04 1.08 -3.78
C LYS A 182 -18.92 0.09 -4.17
N GLN A 183 -19.21 -1.21 -4.10
CA GLN A 183 -18.26 -2.25 -4.47
C GLN A 183 -17.85 -2.15 -5.95
N LYS A 184 -18.77 -1.82 -6.87
CA LYS A 184 -18.40 -1.66 -8.29
C LYS A 184 -17.46 -0.48 -8.53
N VAL A 185 -17.55 0.57 -7.73
CA VAL A 185 -16.62 1.71 -7.80
C VAL A 185 -15.23 1.28 -7.29
N LEU A 186 -15.17 0.54 -6.18
CA LEU A 186 -13.92 -0.05 -5.71
C LEU A 186 -13.32 -1.00 -6.75
N ASP A 187 -14.11 -1.91 -7.32
CA ASP A 187 -13.65 -2.90 -8.31
C ASP A 187 -13.06 -2.22 -9.56
N TYR A 188 -13.59 -1.05 -9.94
CA TYR A 188 -13.05 -0.26 -11.04
C TYR A 188 -11.64 0.27 -10.74
N HIS A 189 -11.40 0.76 -9.52
CA HIS A 189 -10.11 1.32 -9.11
C HIS A 189 -9.13 0.29 -8.53
N LYS A 190 -9.60 -0.91 -8.21
CA LYS A 190 -8.81 -1.98 -7.60
C LYS A 190 -7.47 -2.21 -8.30
N PRO A 191 -7.38 -2.38 -9.64
CA PRO A 191 -6.09 -2.59 -10.30
C PRO A 191 -5.11 -1.42 -10.13
N GLN A 192 -5.61 -0.18 -10.09
CA GLN A 192 -4.77 1.00 -9.89
C GLN A 192 -4.22 1.05 -8.47
N ILE A 193 -5.08 0.78 -7.48
CA ILE A 193 -4.69 0.73 -6.07
C ILE A 193 -3.69 -0.40 -5.84
N GLU A 194 -3.91 -1.56 -6.46
CA GLU A 194 -3.01 -2.69 -6.37
C GLU A 194 -1.61 -2.34 -6.89
N ASN A 195 -1.53 -1.71 -8.06
CA ASN A 195 -0.26 -1.25 -8.62
C ASN A 195 0.43 -0.21 -7.74
N ILE A 196 -0.30 0.79 -7.22
CA ILE A 196 0.25 1.81 -6.31
C ILE A 196 0.91 1.16 -5.09
N ILE A 197 0.25 0.18 -4.48
CA ILE A 197 0.77 -0.52 -3.31
C ILE A 197 1.98 -1.39 -3.65
N ILE A 198 1.96 -2.09 -4.79
CA ILE A 198 3.10 -2.89 -5.26
C ILE A 198 4.31 -1.99 -5.54
N GLU A 199 4.11 -0.87 -6.23
CA GLU A 199 5.17 0.10 -6.54
C GLU A 199 5.72 0.75 -5.26
N LEU A 200 4.85 1.13 -4.33
CA LEU A 200 5.27 1.65 -3.03
C LEU A 200 6.12 0.63 -2.28
N ALA A 201 5.68 -0.62 -2.18
CA ALA A 201 6.41 -1.67 -1.48
C ALA A 201 7.75 -2.04 -2.15
N ALA A 202 7.87 -1.83 -3.47
CA ALA A 202 9.11 -2.02 -4.23
C ALA A 202 10.00 -0.78 -4.30
N SER A 203 9.52 0.38 -3.84
CA SER A 203 10.23 1.66 -3.92
C SER A 203 11.49 1.67 -3.05
N GLU A 204 12.42 2.57 -3.37
CA GLU A 204 13.65 2.78 -2.59
C GLU A 204 13.35 3.18 -1.13
N ASP A 205 12.25 3.89 -0.89
CA ASP A 205 11.83 4.32 0.45
C ASP A 205 11.42 3.13 1.35
N MET A 206 11.03 2.01 0.76
CA MET A 206 10.69 0.76 1.49
C MET A 206 11.86 -0.22 1.55
N GLN A 207 13.05 0.18 1.08
CA GLN A 207 14.28 -0.60 1.23
C GLN A 207 14.97 -0.22 2.53
N TYR A 208 15.43 -1.22 3.27
CA TYR A 208 16.20 -0.99 4.49
C TYR A 208 17.69 -1.16 4.20
N SER A 209 18.42 -0.04 4.22
CA SER A 209 19.87 -0.02 4.07
C SER A 209 20.52 -0.26 5.43
N LEU A 210 21.36 -1.30 5.52
CA LEU A 210 22.06 -1.63 6.76
C LEU A 210 23.13 -0.59 7.11
N ASP A 211 23.12 -0.13 8.35
CA ASP A 211 24.10 0.78 8.89
C ASP A 211 25.40 0.06 9.26
N LYS A 212 26.50 0.53 8.69
CA LYS A 212 27.86 0.03 8.97
C LYS A 212 28.35 0.45 10.35
N THR A 213 27.79 1.50 10.94
CA THR A 213 28.18 2.01 12.26
C THR A 213 27.49 1.27 13.40
N ASN A 214 26.30 0.72 13.15
CA ASN A 214 25.66 -0.25 14.03
C ASN A 214 26.47 -1.56 14.05
N PHE A 215 26.78 -2.05 15.26
CA PHE A 215 27.57 -3.25 15.46
C PHE A 215 26.93 -4.50 14.86
N GLU A 216 25.63 -4.69 15.03
CA GLU A 216 24.90 -5.90 14.60
C GLU A 216 24.69 -5.91 13.09
N GLU A 217 24.27 -4.77 12.54
CA GLU A 217 24.08 -4.58 11.10
C GLU A 217 25.43 -4.63 10.36
N GLY A 218 26.48 -3.99 10.90
CA GLY A 218 27.84 -4.08 10.36
C GLY A 218 28.40 -5.51 10.35
N LEU A 219 28.04 -6.32 11.35
CA LEU A 219 28.38 -7.75 11.39
C LEU A 219 27.60 -8.54 10.33
N PHE A 220 26.32 -8.22 10.14
CA PHE A 220 25.49 -8.86 9.10
C PHE A 220 25.92 -8.48 7.69
N ILE A 221 26.36 -7.24 7.44
CA ILE A 221 26.93 -6.85 6.15
C ILE A 221 28.14 -7.72 5.79
N GLN A 222 28.94 -8.13 6.77
CA GLN A 222 30.16 -8.93 6.58
C GLN A 222 29.89 -10.43 6.46
N TYR A 223 28.94 -10.97 7.23
CA TYR A 223 28.74 -12.42 7.39
C TYR A 223 27.33 -12.92 7.07
N GLY A 224 26.39 -12.01 6.87
CA GLY A 224 24.99 -12.31 6.60
C GLY A 224 24.79 -13.09 5.31
N LYS A 225 23.89 -14.06 5.36
CA LYS A 225 23.53 -14.92 4.22
C LYS A 225 22.15 -14.62 3.68
N LYS A 226 21.16 -14.45 4.56
CA LYS A 226 19.77 -14.22 4.15
C LYS A 226 18.95 -13.62 5.28
N VAL A 227 17.87 -12.95 4.89
CA VAL A 227 16.82 -12.49 5.79
C VAL A 227 15.57 -13.34 5.51
N VAL A 228 14.93 -13.83 6.57
CA VAL A 228 13.72 -14.69 6.47
C VAL A 228 12.77 -14.39 7.62
N VAL A 229 11.47 -14.60 7.41
CA VAL A 229 10.49 -14.62 8.51
C VAL A 229 10.34 -16.03 9.04
N GLU A 230 10.55 -16.22 10.34
CA GLU A 230 10.39 -17.50 11.03
C GLU A 230 9.94 -17.26 12.47
N GLU A 231 9.01 -18.09 12.97
CA GLU A 231 8.54 -18.04 14.37
C GLU A 231 8.05 -16.64 14.79
N GLY A 232 7.43 -15.89 13.86
CA GLY A 232 6.91 -14.55 14.12
C GLY A 232 7.95 -13.43 14.16
N HIS A 233 9.20 -13.70 13.76
CA HIS A 233 10.28 -12.70 13.77
C HIS A 233 10.94 -12.57 12.39
N LEU A 234 11.48 -11.40 12.11
CA LEU A 234 12.33 -11.15 10.95
C LEU A 234 13.77 -11.50 11.33
N ARG A 235 14.27 -12.63 10.82
CA ARG A 235 15.56 -13.22 11.18
C ARG A 235 16.63 -12.92 10.16
N PHE A 236 17.70 -12.28 10.62
CA PHE A 236 18.93 -12.01 9.89
C PHE A 236 19.92 -13.16 10.12
N LYS A 237 20.02 -14.12 9.19
CA LYS A 237 20.85 -15.34 9.35
C LYS A 237 22.27 -15.19 8.83
N PHE A 238 23.25 -15.61 9.64
CA PHE A 238 24.69 -15.62 9.31
C PHE A 238 25.19 -16.94 8.73
#